data_AF-P15719-F1
#
_entry.id   AF-P15719-F1
#
_cell.length_a   1.000
_cell.length_b   1.000
_cell.length_c   1.000
_cell.angle_alpha   90.00
_cell.angle_beta   90.00
_cell.angle_gamma   90.00
#
_symmetry.space_group_name_H-M   'P 1'
#
loop_
_entity.id
_entity.type
_entity.pdbx_description
1 polymer ?
#
loop_
_entity_poly.entity_id
_entity_poly.type
_entity_poly.pdbx_seq_one_letter_code
_entity_poly.pdbx_strand_id
1 'polypeptide(L)'
;MGLSTVYSPAGPRLVPAPLGRCRSAQPRRPRRAPLATVRCSVDATKQAQDGVATAVATEAPASRKECFGVFCTTYDLKAEDKTKSWRKLVNVAVSGAAGMISNHLLFKLASGEVFGQDQPIALKLLGSERSFQALEGVAMELEDSLYPLLREVSIGIDPYVVFQDVDWALLIGAKPRGPGMERAALLDINGQIFADQGKALNAVASRNDEVLVVGNPCNTNALICLKNAPNIPAKNFHALTRLDENRAKCQLALKAGVFYDKVSNVTIWGNHSTTQVPDFLNAKIDGRPVKEVIKDTKWLEEEFTLTVQKRGGVLIQKWGRSSAASTAVSIVDAIRSLVTPTPEGDWFSTGVYTTGNPYGIAEDIVFSMPCRSKGDGDYELASDVLMDDFLWERIKKSEAELLAEKKCVAHLTGEGNAFCDLPEDTMLPGEV
;
A
#
# COMPACT_ATOMS: atom_id res chain seq x y z
N MET A 1 37.07 22.01 37.03
CA MET A 1 36.31 22.35 38.24
C MET A 1 34.94 21.66 38.15
N GLY A 2 34.60 20.83 39.15
CA GLY A 2 33.27 20.21 39.44
C GLY A 2 32.70 19.22 38.41
N LEU A 3 32.88 17.88 38.51
CA LEU A 3 32.20 16.88 39.37
C LEU A 3 30.66 16.84 39.18
N SER A 4 30.12 15.80 38.53
CA SER A 4 29.55 14.56 39.11
C SER A 4 28.23 14.82 39.86
N THR A 5 27.12 14.09 39.67
CA THR A 5 26.95 12.68 40.11
C THR A 5 25.58 12.13 39.67
N VAL A 6 25.55 10.81 39.51
CA VAL A 6 24.50 9.89 39.04
C VAL A 6 23.41 9.65 40.11
N TYR A 7 22.18 9.33 39.68
CA TYR A 7 21.17 8.64 40.51
C TYR A 7 20.59 7.43 39.75
N SER A 8 20.62 6.26 40.39
CA SER A 8 19.97 5.02 39.95
C SER A 8 19.59 4.22 41.21
N PRO A 9 18.36 3.68 41.34
CA PRO A 9 18.06 2.65 42.32
C PRO A 9 17.68 1.31 41.67
N ALA A 10 17.97 0.25 42.42
CA ALA A 10 18.07 -1.14 42.00
C ALA A 10 16.75 -1.94 42.05
N GLY A 11 16.64 -2.93 41.15
CA GLY A 11 16.23 -4.35 41.31
C GLY A 11 14.99 -4.75 42.13
N PRO A 12 14.30 -5.83 41.71
CA PRO A 12 14.68 -7.13 42.27
C PRO A 12 14.74 -8.30 41.27
N ARG A 13 15.49 -9.33 41.70
CA ARG A 13 15.91 -10.55 41.00
C ARG A 13 14.78 -11.59 40.86
N LEU A 14 14.75 -12.29 39.74
CA LEU A 14 14.07 -13.58 39.56
C LEU A 14 15.09 -14.71 39.60
N VAL A 15 14.77 -15.75 40.38
CA VAL A 15 15.58 -16.93 40.73
C VAL A 15 15.42 -18.03 39.66
N PRO A 16 16.48 -18.76 39.27
CA PRO A 16 16.35 -19.91 38.37
C PRO A 16 16.08 -21.21 39.15
N ALA A 17 15.17 -22.05 38.64
CA ALA A 17 14.88 -23.38 39.17
C ALA A 17 15.83 -24.46 38.59
N PRO A 18 16.11 -25.56 39.32
CA PRO A 18 17.23 -26.46 39.03
C PRO A 18 16.87 -27.65 38.14
N LEU A 19 17.90 -28.15 37.44
CA LEU A 19 17.93 -29.33 36.59
C LEU A 19 17.71 -30.64 37.39
N GLY A 20 16.72 -31.43 36.99
CA GLY A 20 16.54 -32.83 37.41
C GLY A 20 16.85 -33.81 36.28
N ARG A 21 17.85 -34.68 36.48
CA ARG A 21 18.21 -35.80 35.58
C ARG A 21 17.23 -36.97 35.75
N CYS A 22 16.69 -37.50 34.65
CA CYS A 22 16.20 -38.88 34.59
C CYS A 22 16.72 -39.57 33.32
N ARG A 23 17.13 -40.84 33.50
CA ARG A 23 17.91 -41.66 32.57
C ARG A 23 17.06 -42.24 31.42
N SER A 24 17.81 -42.61 30.39
CA SER A 24 17.47 -43.21 29.09
C SER A 24 16.50 -44.40 29.10
N ALA A 25 15.59 -44.40 28.12
CA ALA A 25 15.12 -45.59 27.42
C ALA A 25 14.70 -45.20 25.97
N GLN A 26 15.49 -45.60 24.98
CA GLN A 26 15.10 -45.67 23.55
C GLN A 26 14.49 -47.06 23.27
N PRO A 27 13.94 -47.35 22.08
CA PRO A 27 12.96 -46.59 21.30
C PRO A 27 11.80 -47.51 20.85
N ARG A 28 10.58 -46.99 20.67
CA ARG A 28 9.57 -47.63 19.82
C ARG A 28 8.79 -46.56 19.07
N ARG A 29 8.85 -46.61 17.73
CA ARG A 29 7.97 -45.86 16.81
C ARG A 29 6.52 -46.30 17.03
N PRO A 30 5.55 -45.38 17.02
CA PRO A 30 4.24 -45.70 16.48
C PRO A 30 3.77 -44.68 15.42
N ARG A 31 3.18 -45.28 14.38
CA ARG A 31 2.35 -44.76 13.28
C ARG A 31 1.87 -43.30 13.37
N ARG A 32 2.14 -42.52 12.30
CA ARG A 32 1.41 -41.29 11.97
C ARG A 32 -0.04 -41.64 11.61
N ALA A 33 -0.98 -41.05 12.35
CA ALA A 33 -2.39 -40.96 11.99
C ALA A 33 -2.60 -39.89 10.89
N PRO A 34 -3.68 -39.92 10.12
CA PRO A 34 -3.88 -39.05 8.95
C PRO A 34 -4.20 -37.61 9.39
N LEU A 35 -3.70 -36.65 8.62
CA LEU A 35 -4.06 -35.24 8.71
C LEU A 35 -5.57 -35.05 8.46
N ALA A 36 -6.21 -34.28 9.34
CA ALA A 36 -7.60 -33.88 9.18
C ALA A 36 -7.73 -32.92 7.99
N THR A 37 -8.41 -33.38 6.94
CA THR A 37 -8.80 -32.56 5.79
C THR A 37 -10.09 -31.82 6.15
N VAL A 38 -10.04 -30.49 6.29
CA VAL A 38 -11.25 -29.67 6.29
C VAL A 38 -11.62 -29.39 4.84
N ARG A 39 -12.71 -30.01 4.37
CA ARG A 39 -13.38 -29.70 3.10
C ARG A 39 -14.74 -29.11 3.45
N CYS A 40 -14.98 -27.85 3.05
CA CYS A 40 -16.32 -27.31 2.99
C CYS A 40 -16.84 -27.48 1.56
N SER A 41 -17.77 -28.41 1.36
CA SER A 41 -18.65 -28.45 0.18
C SER A 41 -20.06 -28.10 0.66
N VAL A 42 -20.71 -27.14 0.02
CA VAL A 42 -22.14 -26.92 0.21
C VAL A 42 -22.79 -27.20 -1.14
N ASP A 43 -23.58 -28.26 -1.19
CA ASP A 43 -24.37 -28.63 -2.36
C ASP A 43 -25.79 -29.01 -1.94
N ALA A 44 -26.73 -28.45 -2.70
CA ALA A 44 -28.11 -28.87 -2.96
C ALA A 44 -29.18 -28.94 -1.84
N THR A 45 -30.20 -28.11 -2.06
CA THR A 45 -31.65 -28.39 -2.03
C THR A 45 -32.34 -28.80 -0.71
N LYS A 46 -33.22 -27.90 -0.23
CA LYS A 46 -34.53 -28.26 0.35
C LYS A 46 -35.57 -27.16 0.11
N GLN A 47 -36.68 -27.55 -0.52
CA GLN A 47 -37.92 -26.79 -0.74
C GLN A 47 -38.75 -26.68 0.56
N ALA A 48 -39.43 -25.54 0.74
CA ALA A 48 -40.72 -25.37 1.43
C ALA A 48 -41.25 -23.95 1.08
N GLN A 49 -42.20 -23.82 0.15
CA GLN A 49 -43.65 -23.70 0.35
C GLN A 49 -44.11 -22.41 1.06
N ASP A 50 -44.65 -21.51 0.22
CA ASP A 50 -45.82 -20.63 0.37
C ASP A 50 -46.07 -19.85 1.67
N GLY A 51 -45.93 -18.54 1.56
CA GLY A 51 -46.50 -17.54 2.47
C GLY A 51 -46.68 -16.21 1.73
N VAL A 52 -47.90 -15.95 1.26
CA VAL A 52 -48.30 -14.68 0.66
C VAL A 52 -48.23 -13.58 1.72
N ALA A 53 -47.34 -12.60 1.54
CA ALA A 53 -47.32 -11.37 2.31
C ALA A 53 -47.28 -10.17 1.36
N THR A 54 -48.32 -9.37 1.49
CA THR A 54 -48.65 -8.11 0.82
C THR A 54 -47.48 -7.13 0.72
N ALA A 55 -47.37 -6.52 -0.46
CA ALA A 55 -46.47 -5.41 -0.77
C ALA A 55 -46.67 -4.25 0.20
N VAL A 56 -45.65 -3.96 0.99
CA VAL A 56 -45.45 -2.65 1.64
C VAL A 56 -44.44 -1.93 0.76
N ALA A 57 -44.90 -0.87 0.11
CA ALA A 57 -44.03 0.09 -0.54
C ALA A 57 -43.15 0.74 0.53
N THR A 58 -41.92 0.26 0.69
CA THR A 58 -40.88 0.98 1.40
C THR A 58 -40.44 2.14 0.52
N GLU A 59 -40.71 3.35 1.00
CA GLU A 59 -40.14 4.59 0.47
C GLU A 59 -38.64 4.40 0.24
N ALA A 60 -38.18 4.73 -0.97
CA ALA A 60 -36.76 4.79 -1.29
C ALA A 60 -36.07 5.74 -0.30
N PRO A 61 -34.91 5.37 0.27
CA PRO A 61 -34.22 6.24 1.20
C PRO A 61 -33.84 7.52 0.45
N ALA A 62 -34.24 8.66 1.02
CA ALA A 62 -33.91 10.00 0.55
C ALA A 62 -32.45 10.05 0.06
N SER A 63 -32.25 10.55 -1.17
CA SER A 63 -30.94 10.70 -1.81
C SER A 63 -29.90 11.21 -0.80
N ARG A 64 -29.03 10.32 -0.32
CA ARG A 64 -27.91 10.70 0.55
C ARG A 64 -27.08 11.72 -0.22
N LYS A 65 -26.90 12.90 0.37
CA LYS A 65 -26.21 14.04 -0.25
C LYS A 65 -24.84 13.59 -0.76
N GLU A 66 -24.63 13.70 -2.07
CA GLU A 66 -23.37 13.40 -2.77
C GLU A 66 -22.25 14.41 -2.42
N CYS A 67 -22.50 15.36 -1.52
CA CYS A 67 -21.61 16.46 -1.16
C CYS A 67 -21.68 16.72 0.36
N PHE A 68 -20.63 17.33 0.91
CA PHE A 68 -20.50 17.71 2.32
C PHE A 68 -20.49 19.24 2.49
N GLY A 69 -21.29 19.75 3.43
CA GLY A 69 -21.36 21.16 3.83
C GLY A 69 -21.20 22.20 2.70
N VAL A 70 -20.18 23.07 2.75
CA VAL A 70 -19.96 24.15 1.77
C VAL A 70 -19.66 23.62 0.36
N PHE A 71 -19.17 22.39 0.23
CA PHE A 71 -18.95 21.74 -1.07
C PHE A 71 -20.27 21.35 -1.77
N CYS A 72 -21.41 21.41 -1.07
CA CYS A 72 -22.73 21.34 -1.70
C CYS A 72 -23.16 22.64 -2.38
N THR A 73 -22.42 23.73 -2.19
CA THR A 73 -22.73 25.00 -2.83
C THR A 73 -22.06 25.04 -4.20
N THR A 74 -22.88 25.22 -5.24
CA THR A 74 -22.38 25.29 -6.62
C THR A 74 -21.66 26.60 -6.84
N TYR A 75 -20.36 26.54 -7.11
CA TYR A 75 -19.61 27.64 -7.69
C TYR A 75 -19.78 27.61 -9.21
N ASP A 76 -20.22 28.70 -9.82
CA ASP A 76 -20.34 28.77 -11.27
C ASP A 76 -18.95 28.85 -11.92
N LEU A 77 -18.42 27.69 -12.32
CA LEU A 77 -17.13 27.58 -13.02
C LEU A 77 -17.08 28.41 -14.32
N LYS A 78 -18.23 28.79 -14.90
CA LYS A 78 -18.29 29.59 -16.13
C LYS A 78 -18.18 31.10 -15.85
N ALA A 79 -18.41 31.54 -14.62
CA ALA A 79 -18.51 32.96 -14.29
C ALA A 79 -17.15 33.65 -14.08
N GLU A 80 -16.06 32.91 -13.81
CA GLU A 80 -14.77 33.51 -13.48
C GLU A 80 -13.69 33.27 -14.53
N ASP A 81 -12.92 34.32 -14.84
CA ASP A 81 -11.78 34.22 -15.76
C ASP A 81 -10.69 33.25 -15.27
N LYS A 82 -10.55 33.06 -13.95
CA LYS A 82 -9.51 32.24 -13.34
C LYS A 82 -9.66 30.74 -13.61
N THR A 83 -10.88 30.25 -13.80
CA THR A 83 -11.16 28.82 -14.01
C THR A 83 -11.12 28.42 -15.48
N LYS A 84 -11.00 29.38 -16.41
CA LYS A 84 -10.97 29.11 -17.86
C LYS A 84 -9.76 28.28 -18.30
N SER A 85 -8.65 28.36 -17.56
CA SER A 85 -7.44 27.57 -17.83
C SER A 85 -7.45 26.20 -17.15
N TRP A 86 -8.47 25.88 -16.35
CA TRP A 86 -8.52 24.62 -15.61
C TRP A 86 -8.81 23.44 -16.52
N ARG A 87 -8.16 22.32 -16.22
CA ARG A 87 -8.44 21.02 -16.84
C ARG A 87 -9.76 20.44 -16.32
N LYS A 88 -10.22 19.36 -16.95
CA LYS A 88 -11.43 18.62 -16.53
C LYS A 88 -11.26 18.13 -15.10
N LEU A 89 -12.29 18.28 -14.26
CA LEU A 89 -12.35 17.76 -12.88
C LEU A 89 -11.93 16.29 -12.81
N VAL A 90 -11.07 15.97 -11.83
CA VAL A 90 -10.62 14.59 -11.53
C VAL A 90 -11.23 14.13 -10.21
N ASN A 91 -11.89 12.98 -10.23
CA ASN A 91 -12.50 12.35 -9.07
C ASN A 91 -11.49 11.45 -8.35
N VAL A 92 -11.17 11.75 -7.09
CA VAL A 92 -10.20 11.00 -6.30
C VAL A 92 -10.88 10.38 -5.08
N ALA A 93 -10.98 9.05 -5.06
CA ALA A 93 -11.38 8.32 -3.88
C ALA A 93 -10.21 8.07 -2.93
N VAL A 94 -10.46 8.15 -1.63
CA VAL A 94 -9.48 7.83 -0.60
C VAL A 94 -10.11 6.91 0.44
N SER A 95 -9.63 5.66 0.54
CA SER A 95 -10.03 4.74 1.62
C SER A 95 -9.17 4.93 2.87
N GLY A 96 -9.74 4.68 4.05
CA GLY A 96 -9.06 5.03 5.29
C GLY A 96 -8.88 6.55 5.43
N ALA A 97 -9.83 7.33 4.90
CA ALA A 97 -9.74 8.79 4.82
C ALA A 97 -9.65 9.50 6.18
N ALA A 98 -10.13 8.86 7.26
CA ALA A 98 -9.98 9.36 8.64
C ALA A 98 -8.63 9.00 9.30
N GLY A 99 -7.72 8.34 8.57
CA GLY A 99 -6.43 7.88 9.08
C GLY A 99 -5.34 8.96 9.07
N MET A 100 -4.25 8.75 9.81
CA MET A 100 -3.15 9.72 9.93
C MET A 100 -2.45 10.02 8.60
N ILE A 101 -2.31 9.04 7.71
CA ILE A 101 -1.72 9.25 6.38
C ILE A 101 -2.63 10.18 5.55
N SER A 102 -3.92 9.87 5.51
CA SER A 102 -4.95 10.65 4.82
C SER A 102 -5.00 12.08 5.35
N ASN A 103 -4.88 12.29 6.66
CA ASN A 103 -4.85 13.62 7.27
C ASN A 103 -3.69 14.51 6.78
N HIS A 104 -2.64 13.94 6.21
CA HIS A 104 -1.60 14.71 5.52
C HIS A 104 -1.81 14.76 4.01
N LEU A 105 -2.25 13.65 3.41
CA LEU A 105 -2.40 13.51 1.96
C LEU A 105 -3.53 14.38 1.39
N LEU A 106 -4.68 14.45 2.06
CA LEU A 106 -5.88 15.12 1.55
C LEU A 106 -5.63 16.62 1.31
N PHE A 107 -4.91 17.29 2.22
CA PHE A 107 -4.56 18.69 2.08
C PHE A 107 -3.52 18.94 0.97
N LYS A 108 -2.63 17.96 0.70
CA LYS A 108 -1.69 18.00 -0.43
C LYS A 108 -2.39 17.82 -1.77
N LEU A 109 -3.41 16.96 -1.82
CA LEU A 109 -4.28 16.82 -2.99
C LEU A 109 -5.04 18.13 -3.24
N ALA A 110 -5.70 18.65 -2.20
CA ALA A 110 -6.53 19.85 -2.27
C ALA A 110 -5.74 21.13 -2.64
N SER A 111 -4.48 21.23 -2.21
CA SER A 111 -3.61 22.37 -2.54
C SER A 111 -3.12 22.40 -4.00
N GLY A 112 -3.32 21.32 -4.76
CA GLY A 112 -2.80 21.17 -6.13
C GLY A 112 -1.32 20.78 -6.20
N GLU A 113 -0.70 20.36 -5.09
CA GLU A 113 0.69 19.86 -5.06
C GLU A 113 0.86 18.60 -5.92
N VAL A 114 -0.18 17.77 -5.98
CA VAL A 114 -0.15 16.48 -6.66
C VAL A 114 -0.36 16.63 -8.17
N PHE A 115 -1.52 17.13 -8.58
CA PHE A 115 -1.89 17.16 -10.00
C PHE A 115 -1.55 18.47 -10.73
N GLY A 116 -1.19 19.54 -10.01
CA GLY A 116 -0.90 20.85 -10.57
C GLY A 116 -1.92 21.92 -10.20
N GLN A 117 -1.55 23.20 -10.38
CA GLN A 117 -2.34 24.37 -10.00
C GLN A 117 -3.50 24.71 -10.96
N ASP A 118 -3.67 23.90 -12.00
CA ASP A 118 -4.69 24.00 -13.03
C ASP A 118 -5.63 22.78 -13.04
N GLN A 119 -5.49 21.87 -12.07
CA GLN A 119 -6.28 20.64 -11.99
C GLN A 119 -7.28 20.70 -10.83
N PRO A 120 -8.56 21.02 -11.07
CA PRO A 120 -9.59 20.88 -10.05
C PRO A 120 -9.80 19.40 -9.70
N ILE A 121 -10.09 19.12 -8.43
CA ILE A 121 -10.36 17.78 -7.91
C ILE A 121 -11.66 17.70 -7.11
N ALA A 122 -12.24 16.50 -7.08
CA ALA A 122 -13.31 16.10 -6.18
C ALA A 122 -12.82 14.97 -5.29
N LEU A 123 -12.97 15.11 -3.97
CA LEU A 123 -12.55 14.09 -3.00
C LEU A 123 -13.74 13.23 -2.55
N LYS A 124 -13.65 11.93 -2.79
CA LYS A 124 -14.64 10.94 -2.34
C LYS A 124 -14.05 10.11 -1.19
N LEU A 125 -14.42 10.43 0.04
CA LEU A 125 -13.74 9.94 1.24
C LEU A 125 -14.46 8.71 1.81
N LEU A 126 -13.78 7.55 1.76
CA LEU A 126 -14.28 6.28 2.30
C LEU A 126 -13.70 6.02 3.69
N GLY A 127 -14.58 5.94 4.68
CA GLY A 127 -14.23 5.57 6.06
C GLY A 127 -14.82 4.22 6.48
N SER A 128 -14.90 4.04 7.79
CA SER A 128 -15.59 2.90 8.41
C SER A 128 -16.66 3.44 9.37
N GLU A 129 -17.64 2.61 9.72
CA GLU A 129 -18.67 2.98 10.71
C GLU A 129 -18.05 3.47 12.03
N ARG A 130 -17.00 2.78 12.51
CA ARG A 130 -16.28 3.16 13.74
C ARG A 130 -15.61 4.54 13.67
N SER A 131 -15.24 4.99 12.47
CA SER A 131 -14.46 6.22 12.26
C SER A 131 -15.26 7.31 11.55
N PHE A 132 -16.59 7.20 11.47
CA PHE A 132 -17.39 8.15 10.70
C PHE A 132 -17.33 9.57 11.28
N GLN A 133 -17.38 9.72 12.61
CA GLN A 133 -17.22 11.04 13.25
C GLN A 133 -15.84 11.67 12.97
N ALA A 134 -14.78 10.87 12.93
CA ALA A 134 -13.46 11.37 12.56
C ALA A 134 -13.41 11.78 11.07
N LEU A 135 -14.16 11.08 10.21
CA LEU A 135 -14.29 11.42 8.80
C LEU A 135 -15.03 12.76 8.60
N GLU A 136 -16.09 13.01 9.38
CA GLU A 136 -16.78 14.31 9.44
C GLU A 136 -15.81 15.41 9.88
N GLY A 137 -15.00 15.17 10.91
CA GLY A 137 -13.98 16.12 11.37
C GLY A 137 -12.96 16.48 10.28
N VAL A 138 -12.45 15.49 9.54
CA VAL A 138 -11.54 15.72 8.40
C VAL A 138 -12.23 16.53 7.30
N ALA A 139 -13.49 16.25 7.00
CA ALA A 139 -14.24 17.00 6.00
C ALA A 139 -14.42 18.47 6.43
N MET A 140 -14.72 18.74 7.70
CA MET A 140 -14.80 20.11 8.24
C MET A 140 -13.46 20.86 8.11
N GLU A 141 -12.33 20.20 8.41
CA GLU A 141 -11.01 20.84 8.22
C GLU A 141 -10.73 21.16 6.74
N LEU A 142 -11.22 20.35 5.80
CA LEU A 142 -11.12 20.63 4.36
C LEU A 142 -11.97 21.84 3.95
N GLU A 143 -13.15 22.03 4.54
CA GLU A 143 -13.98 23.23 4.32
C GLU A 143 -13.24 24.49 4.78
N ASP A 144 -12.69 24.46 6.00
CA ASP A 144 -11.99 25.58 6.62
C ASP A 144 -10.67 25.94 5.91
N SER A 145 -10.16 25.03 5.07
CA SER A 145 -8.90 25.24 4.33
C SER A 145 -9.05 26.09 3.06
N LEU A 146 -10.28 26.33 2.59
CA LEU A 146 -10.59 27.23 1.46
C LEU A 146 -9.77 26.94 0.18
N TYR A 147 -9.48 25.67 -0.10
CA TYR A 147 -8.70 25.31 -1.28
C TYR A 147 -9.51 25.51 -2.57
N PRO A 148 -9.08 26.39 -3.49
CA PRO A 148 -9.85 26.68 -4.69
C PRO A 148 -9.93 25.48 -5.64
N LEU A 149 -8.92 24.60 -5.66
CA LEU A 149 -8.92 23.42 -6.53
C LEU A 149 -9.80 22.28 -5.98
N LEU A 150 -10.12 22.29 -4.68
CA LEU A 150 -11.02 21.30 -4.09
C LEU A 150 -12.47 21.73 -4.32
N ARG A 151 -13.13 21.09 -5.28
CA ARG A 151 -14.44 21.52 -5.77
C ARG A 151 -15.60 20.81 -5.09
N GLU A 152 -15.39 19.54 -4.79
CA GLU A 152 -16.38 18.66 -4.20
C GLU A 152 -15.71 17.80 -3.13
N VAL A 153 -16.41 17.59 -2.02
CA VAL A 153 -16.05 16.61 -1.00
C VAL A 153 -17.30 15.83 -0.66
N SER A 154 -17.20 14.51 -0.65
CA SER A 154 -18.23 13.60 -0.18
C SER A 154 -17.64 12.60 0.79
N ILE A 155 -18.43 12.17 1.78
CA ILE A 155 -18.00 11.21 2.79
C ILE A 155 -18.98 10.03 2.85
N GLY A 156 -18.45 8.82 3.07
CA GLY A 156 -19.27 7.63 3.15
C GLY A 156 -18.54 6.42 3.73
N ILE A 157 -19.29 5.34 3.94
CA ILE A 157 -18.78 4.05 4.43
C ILE A 157 -19.07 2.90 3.45
N ASP A 158 -19.83 3.17 2.39
CA ASP A 158 -20.18 2.19 1.36
C ASP A 158 -19.28 2.42 0.12
N PRO A 159 -18.38 1.48 -0.21
CA PRO A 159 -17.49 1.64 -1.35
C PRO A 159 -18.26 1.74 -2.68
N TYR A 160 -19.44 1.12 -2.83
CA TYR A 160 -20.24 1.21 -4.06
C TYR A 160 -20.83 2.60 -4.30
N VAL A 161 -20.96 3.41 -3.24
CA VAL A 161 -21.38 4.81 -3.34
C VAL A 161 -20.17 5.72 -3.48
N VAL A 162 -19.14 5.52 -2.64
CA VAL A 162 -17.98 6.41 -2.60
C VAL A 162 -17.11 6.27 -3.85
N PHE A 163 -17.04 5.10 -4.47
CA PHE A 163 -16.23 4.89 -5.68
C PHE A 163 -16.95 5.23 -6.99
N GLN A 164 -18.15 5.82 -6.93
CA GLN A 164 -18.87 6.24 -8.13
C GLN A 164 -18.03 7.24 -8.95
N ASP A 165 -17.82 6.90 -10.23
CA ASP A 165 -17.13 7.73 -11.24
C ASP A 165 -15.71 8.17 -10.86
N VAL A 166 -15.01 7.43 -9.99
CA VAL A 166 -13.63 7.79 -9.59
C VAL A 166 -12.65 7.59 -10.73
N ASP A 167 -11.73 8.54 -10.89
CA ASP A 167 -10.60 8.46 -11.82
C ASP A 167 -9.33 7.97 -11.11
N TRP A 168 -9.23 8.20 -9.80
CA TRP A 168 -8.14 7.71 -8.95
C TRP A 168 -8.71 7.09 -7.67
N ALA A 169 -8.23 5.91 -7.27
CA ALA A 169 -8.58 5.26 -6.02
C ALA A 169 -7.33 5.04 -5.16
N LEU A 170 -7.19 5.82 -4.09
CA LEU A 170 -6.07 5.76 -3.15
C LEU A 170 -6.48 4.91 -1.94
N LEU A 171 -6.11 3.63 -1.97
CA LEU A 171 -6.59 2.63 -1.02
C LEU A 171 -5.62 2.47 0.17
N ILE A 172 -5.76 3.34 1.17
CA ILE A 172 -4.90 3.38 2.37
C ILE A 172 -5.46 2.53 3.50
N GLY A 173 -6.78 2.45 3.61
CA GLY A 173 -7.45 1.78 4.72
C GLY A 173 -7.26 0.26 4.72
N ALA A 174 -6.54 -0.25 5.71
CA ALA A 174 -6.43 -1.68 6.03
C ALA A 174 -6.56 -1.88 7.55
N LYS A 175 -6.92 -3.09 7.98
CA LYS A 175 -6.86 -3.47 9.39
C LYS A 175 -5.40 -3.66 9.80
N PRO A 176 -4.99 -3.06 10.92
CA PRO A 176 -3.62 -3.22 11.40
C PRO A 176 -3.40 -4.61 11.97
N ARG A 177 -2.14 -5.05 12.02
CA ARG A 177 -1.77 -6.33 12.64
C ARG A 177 -2.09 -6.29 14.14
N GLY A 178 -3.00 -7.14 14.59
CA GLY A 178 -3.35 -7.28 16.00
C GLY A 178 -2.27 -8.02 16.82
N PRO A 179 -2.25 -7.89 18.16
CA PRO A 179 -1.35 -8.65 19.01
C PRO A 179 -1.53 -10.16 18.80
N GLY A 180 -0.44 -10.88 18.47
CA GLY A 180 -0.46 -12.32 18.21
C GLY A 180 -1.17 -12.74 16.92
N MET A 181 -1.48 -11.79 16.03
CA MET A 181 -2.09 -12.10 14.73
C MET A 181 -1.06 -12.73 13.78
N GLU A 182 -1.38 -13.94 13.32
CA GLU A 182 -0.64 -14.64 12.28
C GLU A 182 -0.70 -13.90 10.93
N ARG A 183 0.36 -14.04 10.11
CA ARG A 183 0.42 -13.39 8.79
C ARG A 183 -0.75 -13.80 7.89
N ALA A 184 -1.13 -15.07 7.91
CA ALA A 184 -2.26 -15.59 7.13
C ALA A 184 -3.59 -14.93 7.52
N ALA A 185 -3.81 -14.65 8.81
CA ALA A 185 -5.02 -13.98 9.27
C ALA A 185 -5.07 -12.51 8.82
N LEU A 186 -3.92 -11.82 8.83
CA LEU A 186 -3.82 -10.45 8.31
C LEU A 186 -4.14 -10.40 6.81
N LEU A 187 -3.57 -11.33 6.04
CA LEU A 187 -3.81 -11.50 4.61
C LEU A 187 -5.29 -11.74 4.30
N ASP A 188 -5.95 -12.62 5.04
CA ASP A 188 -7.37 -12.94 4.84
C ASP A 188 -8.27 -11.75 5.16
N ILE A 189 -8.09 -11.11 6.33
CA ILE A 189 -8.91 -9.98 6.77
C ILE A 189 -8.80 -8.81 5.79
N ASN A 190 -7.57 -8.41 5.46
CA ASN A 190 -7.36 -7.28 4.54
C ASN A 190 -7.71 -7.68 3.11
N GLY A 191 -7.37 -8.88 2.68
CA GLY A 191 -7.76 -9.41 1.38
C GLY A 191 -9.28 -9.35 1.16
N GLN A 192 -10.09 -9.67 2.16
CA GLN A 192 -11.55 -9.57 2.05
C GLN A 192 -12.03 -8.11 1.84
N ILE A 193 -11.39 -7.13 2.49
CA ILE A 193 -11.67 -5.70 2.31
C ILE A 193 -11.33 -5.28 0.87
N PHE A 194 -10.17 -5.67 0.37
CA PHE A 194 -9.72 -5.32 -0.98
C PHE A 194 -10.46 -6.09 -2.08
N ALA A 195 -10.97 -7.29 -1.81
CA ALA A 195 -11.85 -8.01 -2.71
C ALA A 195 -13.18 -7.27 -2.88
N ASP A 196 -13.77 -6.77 -1.80
CA ASP A 196 -15.02 -5.99 -1.84
C ASP A 196 -14.81 -4.62 -2.50
N GLN A 197 -13.73 -3.91 -2.14
CA GLN A 197 -13.36 -2.66 -2.81
C GLN A 197 -13.08 -2.85 -4.31
N GLY A 198 -12.44 -3.95 -4.71
CA GLY A 198 -12.26 -4.31 -6.11
C GLY A 198 -13.58 -4.51 -6.86
N LYS A 199 -14.54 -5.21 -6.25
CA LYS A 199 -15.90 -5.37 -6.82
C LYS A 199 -16.63 -4.04 -6.95
N ALA A 200 -16.49 -3.16 -5.97
CA ALA A 200 -17.08 -1.83 -6.00
C ALA A 200 -16.49 -0.97 -7.12
N LEU A 201 -15.16 -0.87 -7.20
CA LEU A 201 -14.48 -0.16 -8.30
C LEU A 201 -14.93 -0.71 -9.66
N ASN A 202 -14.92 -2.03 -9.82
CA ASN A 202 -15.38 -2.70 -11.03
C ASN A 202 -16.83 -2.38 -11.42
N ALA A 203 -17.70 -2.15 -10.44
CA ALA A 203 -19.10 -1.84 -10.69
C ALA A 203 -19.27 -0.37 -11.11
N VAL A 204 -18.69 0.56 -10.35
CA VAL A 204 -19.10 1.98 -10.37
C VAL A 204 -18.01 3.00 -10.71
N ALA A 205 -16.73 2.62 -10.71
CA ALA A 205 -15.64 3.54 -11.04
C ALA A 205 -15.56 3.84 -12.54
N SER A 206 -14.74 4.83 -12.90
CA SER A 206 -14.32 5.03 -14.28
C SER A 206 -13.65 3.75 -14.81
N ARG A 207 -13.77 3.47 -16.11
CA ARG A 207 -13.19 2.24 -16.70
C ARG A 207 -11.68 2.29 -16.87
N ASN A 208 -11.09 3.47 -16.67
CA ASN A 208 -9.65 3.70 -16.72
C ASN A 208 -9.21 4.42 -15.44
N ASP A 209 -9.76 4.01 -14.30
CA ASP A 209 -9.33 4.50 -12.99
C ASP A 209 -7.93 3.98 -12.65
N GLU A 210 -7.14 4.81 -12.00
CA GLU A 210 -5.82 4.44 -11.48
C GLU A 210 -5.93 4.08 -9.99
N VAL A 211 -5.49 2.88 -9.61
CA VAL A 211 -5.67 2.33 -8.25
C VAL A 211 -4.32 2.22 -7.56
N LEU A 212 -4.11 2.99 -6.50
CA LEU A 212 -2.90 2.95 -5.68
C LEU A 212 -3.19 2.37 -4.30
N VAL A 213 -2.70 1.16 -4.07
CA VAL A 213 -2.82 0.42 -2.82
C VAL A 213 -1.66 0.73 -1.88
N VAL A 214 -2.01 1.18 -0.68
CA VAL A 214 -1.08 1.47 0.41
C VAL A 214 -1.34 0.56 1.61
N GLY A 215 -2.60 0.15 1.82
CA GLY A 215 -2.98 -0.73 2.91
C GLY A 215 -2.30 -2.09 2.84
N ASN A 216 -1.64 -2.50 3.92
CA ASN A 216 -0.82 -3.72 3.96
C ASN A 216 -1.64 -5.01 4.06
N PRO A 217 -1.16 -6.14 3.49
CA PRO A 217 0.04 -6.28 2.62
C PRO A 217 -0.26 -5.76 1.20
N CYS A 218 0.38 -4.66 0.79
CA CYS A 218 -0.10 -3.87 -0.35
C CYS A 218 -0.01 -4.60 -1.70
N ASN A 219 1.04 -5.40 -1.95
CA ASN A 219 1.17 -6.19 -3.16
C ASN A 219 0.03 -7.23 -3.28
N THR A 220 -0.20 -8.04 -2.24
CA THR A 220 -1.26 -9.06 -2.26
C THR A 220 -2.64 -8.43 -2.29
N ASN A 221 -2.84 -7.33 -1.56
CA ASN A 221 -4.10 -6.58 -1.58
C ASN A 221 -4.40 -6.01 -2.98
N ALA A 222 -3.39 -5.47 -3.68
CA ALA A 222 -3.53 -5.02 -5.06
C ALA A 222 -3.87 -6.19 -6.01
N LEU A 223 -3.23 -7.35 -5.83
CA LEU A 223 -3.56 -8.56 -6.60
C LEU A 223 -5.01 -9.01 -6.37
N ILE A 224 -5.48 -9.01 -5.12
CA ILE A 224 -6.87 -9.38 -4.82
C ILE A 224 -7.84 -8.35 -5.41
N CYS A 225 -7.52 -7.06 -5.29
CA CYS A 225 -8.33 -5.97 -5.82
C CYS A 225 -8.52 -6.11 -7.34
N LEU A 226 -7.42 -6.27 -8.10
CA LEU A 226 -7.48 -6.43 -9.57
C LEU A 226 -8.19 -7.71 -10.00
N LYS A 227 -8.03 -8.82 -9.24
CA LYS A 227 -8.72 -10.09 -9.54
C LYS A 227 -10.23 -10.01 -9.33
N ASN A 228 -10.68 -9.09 -8.49
CA ASN A 228 -12.10 -8.79 -8.29
C ASN A 228 -12.60 -7.63 -9.18
N ALA A 229 -11.73 -7.06 -10.03
CA ALA A 229 -12.03 -5.96 -10.92
C ALA A 229 -11.68 -6.22 -12.40
N PRO A 230 -12.27 -7.26 -13.04
CA PRO A 230 -11.91 -7.68 -14.40
C PRO A 230 -12.19 -6.64 -15.50
N ASN A 231 -13.04 -5.64 -15.24
CA ASN A 231 -13.36 -4.57 -16.20
C ASN A 231 -12.41 -3.37 -16.10
N ILE A 232 -11.49 -3.36 -15.15
CA ILE A 232 -10.45 -2.34 -14.99
C ILE A 232 -9.12 -2.98 -15.46
N PRO A 233 -8.32 -2.31 -16.29
CA PRO A 233 -7.04 -2.86 -16.75
C PRO A 233 -6.13 -3.23 -15.57
N ALA A 234 -5.62 -4.47 -15.53
CA ALA A 234 -4.76 -4.94 -14.43
C ALA A 234 -3.48 -4.10 -14.23
N LYS A 235 -3.02 -3.42 -15.28
CA LYS A 235 -1.89 -2.48 -15.25
C LYS A 235 -2.15 -1.24 -14.37
N ASN A 236 -3.40 -0.82 -14.18
CA ASN A 236 -3.76 0.37 -13.40
C ASN A 236 -3.66 0.13 -11.88
N PHE A 237 -3.33 -1.10 -11.45
CA PHE A 237 -3.21 -1.45 -10.04
C PHE A 237 -1.77 -1.38 -9.59
N HIS A 238 -1.52 -0.45 -8.67
CA HIS A 238 -0.22 -0.17 -8.09
C HIS A 238 -0.19 -0.53 -6.60
N ALA A 239 0.89 -1.14 -6.13
CA ALA A 239 1.23 -1.27 -4.72
C ALA A 239 2.38 -0.31 -4.39
N LEU A 240 2.22 0.48 -3.33
CA LEU A 240 3.15 1.55 -3.00
C LEU A 240 4.45 1.02 -2.39
N THR A 241 5.55 1.12 -3.14
CA THR A 241 6.94 0.92 -2.66
C THR A 241 7.77 2.21 -2.71
N ARG A 242 7.13 3.34 -3.08
CA ARG A 242 7.81 4.65 -3.22
C ARG A 242 8.39 5.18 -1.91
N LEU A 243 7.79 4.83 -0.76
CA LEU A 243 8.35 5.19 0.54
C LEU A 243 9.72 4.54 0.76
N ASP A 244 9.84 3.28 0.37
CA ASP A 244 11.09 2.53 0.47
C ASP A 244 12.14 3.07 -0.49
N GLU A 245 11.74 3.43 -1.72
CA GLU A 245 12.64 4.11 -2.67
C GLU A 245 13.16 5.42 -2.10
N ASN A 246 12.28 6.28 -1.59
CA ASN A 246 12.66 7.56 -1.00
C ASN A 246 13.61 7.37 0.20
N ARG A 247 13.36 6.34 1.03
CA ARG A 247 14.26 5.96 2.15
C ARG A 247 15.60 5.46 1.64
N ALA A 248 15.63 4.65 0.58
CA ALA A 248 16.84 4.14 -0.06
C ALA A 248 17.69 5.28 -0.66
N LYS A 249 17.07 6.21 -1.41
CA LYS A 249 17.73 7.42 -1.93
C LYS A 249 18.39 8.22 -0.81
N CYS A 250 17.68 8.40 0.32
CA CYS A 250 18.22 9.07 1.50
C CYS A 250 19.44 8.33 2.10
N GLN A 251 19.40 7.00 2.23
CA GLN A 251 20.53 6.25 2.78
C GLN A 251 21.76 6.25 1.85
N LEU A 252 21.56 6.13 0.54
CA LEU A 252 22.64 6.26 -0.45
C LEU A 252 23.27 7.65 -0.40
N ALA A 253 22.45 8.70 -0.35
CA ALA A 253 22.92 10.08 -0.24
C ALA A 253 23.77 10.30 1.02
N LEU A 254 23.28 9.84 2.18
CA LEU A 254 23.99 9.91 3.46
C LEU A 254 25.33 9.18 3.40
N LYS A 255 25.38 7.96 2.87
CA LYS A 255 26.63 7.18 2.78
C LYS A 255 27.64 7.81 1.82
N ALA A 256 27.17 8.39 0.72
CA ALA A 256 28.03 9.06 -0.26
C ALA A 256 28.42 10.50 0.13
N GLY A 257 27.83 11.08 1.18
CA GLY A 257 28.09 12.47 1.59
C GLY A 257 27.55 13.51 0.59
N VAL A 258 26.48 13.18 -0.13
CA VAL A 258 25.79 14.07 -1.08
C VAL A 258 24.38 14.36 -0.61
N PHE A 259 23.72 15.35 -1.22
CA PHE A 259 22.30 15.58 -1.00
C PHE A 259 21.45 14.60 -1.84
N TYR A 260 20.22 14.31 -1.40
CA TYR A 260 19.40 13.23 -1.99
C TYR A 260 18.93 13.52 -3.43
N ASP A 261 18.96 14.78 -3.85
CA ASP A 261 18.67 15.21 -5.23
C ASP A 261 19.78 14.81 -6.22
N LYS A 262 20.92 14.35 -5.72
CA LYS A 262 22.01 13.76 -6.51
C LYS A 262 21.86 12.26 -6.72
N VAL A 263 20.84 11.61 -6.14
CA VAL A 263 20.63 10.16 -6.27
C VAL A 263 19.47 9.90 -7.23
N SER A 264 19.67 9.01 -8.20
CA SER A 264 18.67 8.61 -9.20
C SER A 264 18.74 7.09 -9.49
N ASN A 265 17.83 6.58 -10.31
CA ASN A 265 17.77 5.18 -10.75
C ASN A 265 17.67 4.16 -9.60
N VAL A 266 17.11 4.57 -8.47
CA VAL A 266 16.91 3.67 -7.32
C VAL A 266 15.66 2.86 -7.56
N THR A 267 15.79 1.54 -7.49
CA THR A 267 14.69 0.60 -7.64
C THR A 267 14.46 -0.17 -6.36
N ILE A 268 13.20 -0.33 -5.98
CA ILE A 268 12.78 -1.35 -5.01
C ILE A 268 12.16 -2.51 -5.77
N TRP A 269 12.72 -3.70 -5.63
CA TRP A 269 12.15 -4.91 -6.21
C TRP A 269 11.34 -5.70 -5.19
N GLY A 270 10.26 -6.34 -5.65
CA GLY A 270 9.57 -7.37 -4.90
C GLY A 270 8.37 -6.92 -4.07
N ASN A 271 8.21 -7.55 -2.93
CA ASN A 271 7.13 -7.30 -1.99
C ASN A 271 7.45 -6.09 -1.11
N HIS A 272 6.43 -5.36 -0.66
CA HIS A 272 6.59 -4.38 0.42
C HIS A 272 6.70 -5.11 1.77
N SER A 273 7.86 -5.71 2.01
CA SER A 273 8.15 -6.58 3.15
C SER A 273 9.66 -6.54 3.46
N THR A 274 10.11 -7.29 4.47
CA THR A 274 11.55 -7.49 4.72
C THR A 274 12.26 -8.32 3.65
N THR A 275 11.57 -8.76 2.59
CA THR A 275 12.21 -9.38 1.42
C THR A 275 12.40 -8.41 0.27
N GLN A 276 11.94 -7.15 0.39
CA GLN A 276 12.18 -6.11 -0.61
C GLN A 276 13.67 -5.98 -0.92
N VAL A 277 14.00 -5.61 -2.16
CA VAL A 277 15.39 -5.48 -2.63
C VAL A 277 15.67 -4.05 -3.06
N PRO A 278 16.28 -3.22 -2.18
CA PRO A 278 16.84 -1.93 -2.56
C PRO A 278 18.04 -2.13 -3.49
N ASP A 279 17.84 -1.86 -4.76
CA ASP A 279 18.81 -2.09 -5.83
C ASP A 279 19.85 -0.97 -5.89
N PHE A 280 21.06 -1.29 -5.44
CA PHE A 280 22.21 -0.40 -5.56
C PHE A 280 23.01 -0.63 -6.85
N LEU A 281 22.78 -1.72 -7.59
CA LEU A 281 23.52 -2.06 -8.80
C LEU A 281 23.20 -1.07 -9.91
N ASN A 282 21.91 -0.76 -10.07
CA ASN A 282 21.40 0.14 -11.10
C ASN A 282 21.29 1.61 -10.64
N ALA A 283 21.34 1.84 -9.32
CA ALA A 283 21.30 3.18 -8.75
C ALA A 283 22.51 4.04 -9.18
N LYS A 284 22.28 5.35 -9.30
CA LYS A 284 23.29 6.33 -9.68
C LYS A 284 23.38 7.46 -8.66
N ILE A 285 24.58 8.02 -8.52
CA ILE A 285 24.89 9.22 -7.74
C ILE A 285 25.63 10.20 -8.65
N ASP A 286 25.05 11.38 -8.87
CA ASP A 286 25.55 12.44 -9.75
C ASP A 286 25.89 11.88 -11.15
N GLY A 287 24.98 11.07 -11.69
CA GLY A 287 25.08 10.43 -13.00
C GLY A 287 25.98 9.19 -13.09
N ARG A 288 26.75 8.86 -12.04
CA ARG A 288 27.64 7.69 -12.01
C ARG A 288 27.04 6.53 -11.24
N PRO A 289 27.27 5.26 -11.64
CA PRO A 289 26.82 4.09 -10.87
C PRO A 289 27.24 4.16 -9.40
N VAL A 290 26.37 3.75 -8.47
CA VAL A 290 26.64 3.79 -7.02
C VAL A 290 27.94 3.08 -6.65
N LYS A 291 28.25 1.93 -7.28
CA LYS A 291 29.50 1.16 -7.05
C LYS A 291 30.77 1.96 -7.42
N GLU A 292 30.64 3.00 -8.25
CA GLU A 292 31.76 3.90 -8.55
C GLU A 292 31.96 4.99 -7.49
N VAL A 293 30.93 5.34 -6.73
CA VAL A 293 30.96 6.41 -5.71
C VAL A 293 31.16 5.82 -4.31
N ILE A 294 30.35 4.84 -3.93
CA ILE A 294 30.46 4.11 -2.66
C ILE A 294 31.29 2.85 -2.90
N LYS A 295 32.58 2.92 -2.54
CA LYS A 295 33.53 1.79 -2.70
C LYS A 295 33.37 0.67 -1.67
N ASP A 296 32.55 0.92 -0.64
CA ASP A 296 32.26 -0.02 0.44
C ASP A 296 31.19 -1.03 0.01
N THR A 297 31.60 -2.04 -0.76
CA THR A 297 30.71 -3.10 -1.27
C THR A 297 30.04 -3.87 -0.13
N LYS A 298 30.73 -4.08 0.99
CA LYS A 298 30.15 -4.77 2.15
C LYS A 298 28.96 -3.99 2.72
N TRP A 299 29.09 -2.67 2.84
CA TRP A 299 27.97 -1.84 3.26
C TRP A 299 26.78 -1.91 2.30
N LEU A 300 27.04 -1.90 0.98
CA LEU A 300 25.98 -2.02 -0.03
C LEU A 300 25.24 -3.36 0.06
N GLU A 301 25.97 -4.45 0.29
CA GLU A 301 25.41 -5.80 0.28
C GLU A 301 24.75 -6.23 1.60
N GLU A 302 25.28 -5.78 2.75
CA GLU A 302 24.87 -6.23 4.08
C GLU A 302 24.10 -5.16 4.88
N GLU A 303 24.54 -3.91 4.85
CA GLU A 303 24.02 -2.86 5.75
C GLU A 303 22.94 -2.00 5.10
N PHE A 304 23.06 -1.70 3.80
CA PHE A 304 22.16 -0.80 3.07
C PHE A 304 20.72 -1.33 3.08
N THR A 305 20.52 -2.57 2.64
CA THR A 305 19.20 -3.21 2.63
C THR A 305 18.60 -3.26 4.04
N LEU A 306 19.37 -3.67 5.05
CA LEU A 306 18.92 -3.72 6.45
C LEU A 306 18.53 -2.33 6.98
N THR A 307 19.26 -1.29 6.59
CA THR A 307 18.99 0.08 7.03
C THR A 307 17.68 0.60 6.43
N VAL A 308 17.42 0.32 5.16
CA VAL A 308 16.14 0.67 4.50
C VAL A 308 14.99 -0.10 5.14
N GLN A 309 15.12 -1.42 5.29
CA GLN A 309 14.08 -2.28 5.87
C GLN A 309 13.73 -1.89 7.32
N LYS A 310 14.72 -1.52 8.14
CA LYS A 310 14.50 -1.15 9.55
C LYS A 310 14.15 0.32 9.75
N ARG A 311 14.10 1.13 8.69
CA ARG A 311 13.96 2.59 8.80
C ARG A 311 12.67 3.00 9.52
N GLY A 312 11.55 2.34 9.22
CA GLY A 312 10.28 2.59 9.91
C GLY A 312 10.36 2.31 11.41
N GLY A 313 11.02 1.21 11.81
CA GLY A 313 11.19 0.84 13.21
C GLY A 313 12.01 1.88 13.99
N VAL A 314 13.10 2.38 13.40
CA VAL A 314 13.91 3.46 13.99
C VAL A 314 13.10 4.76 14.12
N LEU A 315 12.24 5.07 13.13
CA LEU A 315 11.36 6.24 13.20
C LEU A 315 10.34 6.11 14.33
N ILE A 316 9.68 4.96 14.49
CA ILE A 316 8.75 4.73 15.61
C ILE A 316 9.46 4.89 16.95
N GLN A 317 10.68 4.36 17.12
CA GLN A 317 11.44 4.49 18.37
C GLN A 317 11.74 5.95 18.73
N LYS A 318 11.89 6.83 17.74
CA LYS A 318 12.18 8.26 17.95
C LYS A 318 10.91 9.11 18.09
N TRP A 319 9.86 8.78 17.33
CA TRP A 319 8.67 9.61 17.19
C TRP A 319 7.47 9.12 18.01
N GLY A 320 7.46 7.85 18.43
CA GLY A 320 6.39 7.20 19.17
C GLY A 320 5.15 6.83 18.34
N ARG A 321 5.14 7.12 17.03
CA ARG A 321 4.03 6.83 16.11
C ARG A 321 4.54 6.54 14.69
N SER A 322 3.66 6.02 13.84
CA SER A 322 3.97 5.67 12.45
C SER A 322 4.41 6.88 11.61
N SER A 323 5.11 6.61 10.51
CA SER A 323 5.72 7.62 9.65
C SER A 323 4.73 8.28 8.67
N ALA A 324 3.54 8.65 9.16
CA ALA A 324 2.40 9.07 8.35
C ALA A 324 2.71 10.21 7.37
N ALA A 325 3.43 11.25 7.81
CA ALA A 325 3.79 12.39 6.98
C ALA A 325 4.70 11.99 5.79
N SER A 326 5.74 11.19 6.03
CA SER A 326 6.61 10.71 4.95
C SER A 326 5.90 9.74 4.02
N THR A 327 4.98 8.92 4.53
CA THR A 327 4.17 8.03 3.70
C THR A 327 3.24 8.86 2.80
N ALA A 328 2.59 9.90 3.33
CA ALA A 328 1.78 10.81 2.53
C ALA A 328 2.58 11.50 1.40
N VAL A 329 3.81 11.94 1.69
CA VAL A 329 4.72 12.47 0.65
C VAL A 329 5.03 11.40 -0.41
N SER A 330 5.32 10.16 -0.01
CA SER A 330 5.59 9.08 -0.97
C SER A 330 4.39 8.72 -1.85
N ILE A 331 3.16 8.89 -1.36
CA ILE A 331 1.94 8.71 -2.15
C ILE A 331 1.83 9.83 -3.18
N VAL A 332 2.08 11.09 -2.77
CA VAL A 332 2.12 12.23 -3.70
C VAL A 332 3.18 12.00 -4.79
N ASP A 333 4.39 11.60 -4.40
CA ASP A 333 5.47 11.30 -5.34
C ASP A 333 5.11 10.18 -6.31
N ALA A 334 4.42 9.12 -5.83
CA ALA A 334 3.97 8.01 -6.65
C ALA A 334 2.95 8.45 -7.71
N ILE A 335 1.95 9.24 -7.33
CA ILE A 335 0.95 9.79 -8.28
C ILE A 335 1.65 10.71 -9.28
N ARG A 336 2.52 11.61 -8.79
CA ARG A 336 3.28 12.55 -9.63
C ARG A 336 4.12 11.84 -10.68
N SER A 337 4.69 10.70 -10.36
CA SER A 337 5.45 9.87 -11.32
C SER A 337 4.61 9.31 -12.46
N LEU A 338 3.29 9.22 -12.31
CA LEU A 338 2.36 8.80 -13.36
C LEU A 338 1.77 10.00 -14.13
N VAL A 339 1.65 11.16 -13.51
CA VAL A 339 1.06 12.37 -14.13
C VAL A 339 2.10 13.43 -14.56
N THR A 340 3.39 13.14 -14.41
CA THR A 340 4.50 13.96 -14.87
C THR A 340 5.45 13.10 -15.70
N PRO A 341 5.91 13.56 -16.88
CA PRO A 341 6.91 12.82 -17.65
C PRO A 341 8.13 12.49 -16.80
N THR A 342 8.53 11.22 -16.80
CA THR A 342 9.71 10.76 -16.06
C THR A 342 10.97 11.46 -16.63
N PRO A 343 11.87 11.98 -15.78
CA PRO A 343 13.13 12.57 -16.24
C PRO A 343 13.93 11.60 -17.13
N GLU A 344 14.60 12.13 -18.14
CA GLU A 344 15.36 11.33 -19.09
C GLU A 344 16.39 10.44 -18.38
N GLY A 345 16.31 9.13 -18.63
CA GLY A 345 17.21 8.14 -18.04
C GLY A 345 16.98 7.82 -16.56
N ASP A 346 15.91 8.31 -15.93
CA ASP A 346 15.48 7.95 -14.57
C ASP A 346 14.21 7.08 -14.60
N TRP A 347 13.83 6.54 -13.44
CA TRP A 347 12.62 5.74 -13.25
C TRP A 347 12.10 5.85 -11.82
N PHE A 348 10.94 5.25 -11.56
CA PHE A 348 10.35 5.11 -10.23
C PHE A 348 9.94 3.67 -9.96
N SER A 349 9.89 3.31 -8.68
CA SER A 349 9.48 1.99 -8.20
C SER A 349 7.98 1.96 -7.95
N THR A 350 7.32 0.94 -8.48
CA THR A 350 5.91 0.66 -8.18
C THR A 350 5.64 -0.84 -8.27
N GLY A 351 4.86 -1.37 -7.33
CA GLY A 351 4.36 -2.73 -7.35
C GLY A 351 3.27 -2.86 -8.40
N VAL A 352 3.52 -3.58 -9.49
CA VAL A 352 2.57 -3.67 -10.60
C VAL A 352 2.39 -5.11 -11.08
N TYR A 353 1.33 -5.32 -11.87
CA TYR A 353 1.02 -6.64 -12.41
C TYR A 353 2.13 -7.15 -13.33
N THR A 354 2.58 -8.40 -13.11
CA THR A 354 3.80 -8.93 -13.74
C THR A 354 3.62 -9.60 -15.08
N THR A 355 2.40 -9.88 -15.56
CA THR A 355 2.22 -10.53 -16.87
C THR A 355 2.85 -9.70 -17.98
N GLY A 356 3.72 -10.31 -18.78
CA GLY A 356 4.46 -9.62 -19.84
C GLY A 356 5.72 -8.86 -19.39
N ASN A 357 6.16 -9.01 -18.13
CA ASN A 357 7.42 -8.41 -17.69
C ASN A 357 8.64 -9.00 -18.44
N PRO A 358 9.65 -8.19 -18.83
CA PRO A 358 10.80 -8.65 -19.59
C PRO A 358 11.91 -9.25 -18.72
N TYR A 359 11.81 -9.19 -17.39
CA TYR A 359 12.88 -9.57 -16.47
C TYR A 359 12.90 -11.08 -16.13
N GLY A 360 11.83 -11.81 -16.47
CA GLY A 360 11.68 -13.22 -16.11
C GLY A 360 11.17 -13.46 -14.69
N ILE A 361 10.57 -12.44 -14.07
CA ILE A 361 9.83 -12.58 -12.80
C ILE A 361 8.53 -13.35 -13.08
N ALA A 362 8.08 -14.16 -12.11
CA ALA A 362 6.84 -14.91 -12.21
C ALA A 362 5.64 -14.03 -12.58
N GLU A 363 4.79 -14.53 -13.47
CA GLU A 363 3.59 -13.83 -13.89
C GLU A 363 2.45 -13.95 -12.87
N ASP A 364 1.42 -13.13 -13.07
CA ASP A 364 0.18 -13.15 -12.31
C ASP A 364 0.36 -12.88 -10.80
N ILE A 365 1.24 -11.94 -10.48
CA ILE A 365 1.45 -11.36 -9.16
C ILE A 365 1.59 -9.84 -9.29
N VAL A 366 1.60 -9.13 -8.16
CA VAL A 366 1.99 -7.72 -8.09
C VAL A 366 3.39 -7.64 -7.51
N PHE A 367 4.35 -7.16 -8.29
CA PHE A 367 5.78 -7.15 -7.93
C PHE A 367 6.36 -5.76 -8.21
N SER A 368 7.10 -5.19 -7.25
CA SER A 368 7.74 -3.89 -7.43
C SER A 368 8.85 -3.95 -8.46
N MET A 369 8.80 -3.07 -9.45
CA MET A 369 9.70 -3.04 -10.61
C MET A 369 9.97 -1.57 -11.03
N PRO A 370 11.08 -1.31 -11.74
CA PRO A 370 11.39 0.03 -12.24
C PRO A 370 10.49 0.36 -13.43
N CYS A 371 9.78 1.48 -13.32
CA CYS A 371 8.83 1.96 -14.31
C CYS A 371 9.16 3.39 -14.72
N ARG A 372 8.78 3.76 -15.94
CA ARG A 372 8.82 5.13 -16.45
C ARG A 372 7.50 5.48 -17.10
N SER A 373 7.14 6.76 -17.09
CA SER A 373 5.86 7.27 -17.58
C SER A 373 6.07 8.48 -18.48
N LYS A 374 5.13 8.67 -19.41
CA LYS A 374 5.01 9.90 -20.21
C LYS A 374 4.23 10.99 -19.50
N GLY A 375 3.72 10.74 -18.29
CA GLY A 375 2.91 11.68 -17.52
C GLY A 375 1.42 11.65 -17.88
N ASP A 376 0.94 10.58 -18.49
CA ASP A 376 -0.42 10.37 -18.98
C ASP A 376 -1.27 9.43 -18.10
N GLY A 377 -0.77 9.07 -16.91
CA GLY A 377 -1.35 8.07 -16.02
C GLY A 377 -0.75 6.68 -16.23
N ASP A 378 -0.22 6.40 -17.42
CA ASP A 378 0.31 5.11 -17.81
C ASP A 378 1.82 4.97 -17.52
N TYR A 379 2.36 3.77 -17.62
CA TYR A 379 3.79 3.48 -17.48
C TYR A 379 4.24 2.33 -18.39
N GLU A 380 5.55 2.25 -18.56
CA GLU A 380 6.23 1.09 -19.15
C GLU A 380 7.37 0.64 -18.22
N LEU A 381 7.71 -0.65 -18.26
CA LEU A 381 8.82 -1.21 -17.50
C LEU A 381 10.16 -0.74 -18.09
N ALA A 382 11.11 -0.38 -17.23
CA ALA A 382 12.44 0.07 -17.65
C ALA A 382 13.24 -1.08 -18.26
N SER A 383 13.59 -1.00 -19.54
CA SER A 383 14.29 -2.06 -20.28
C SER A 383 15.80 -2.11 -20.04
N ASP A 384 16.39 -1.01 -19.59
CA ASP A 384 17.83 -0.77 -19.45
C ASP A 384 18.34 -1.05 -18.03
N VAL A 385 17.98 -2.23 -17.51
CA VAL A 385 18.30 -2.67 -16.14
C VAL A 385 19.33 -3.79 -16.19
N LEU A 386 20.44 -3.62 -15.46
CA LEU A 386 21.46 -4.65 -15.25
C LEU A 386 21.00 -5.63 -14.18
N MET A 387 21.32 -6.91 -14.38
CA MET A 387 21.04 -7.98 -13.42
C MET A 387 22.32 -8.79 -13.18
N ASP A 388 22.73 -8.90 -11.92
CA ASP A 388 23.77 -9.83 -11.48
C ASP A 388 23.19 -10.92 -10.57
N ASP A 389 23.98 -11.95 -10.26
CA ASP A 389 23.53 -13.07 -9.44
C ASP A 389 23.07 -12.60 -8.05
N PHE A 390 23.75 -11.60 -7.47
CA PHE A 390 23.45 -11.07 -6.15
C PHE A 390 22.04 -10.44 -6.09
N LEU A 391 21.71 -9.63 -7.09
CA LEU A 391 20.41 -8.98 -7.24
C LEU A 391 19.34 -10.02 -7.56
N TRP A 392 19.61 -10.91 -8.52
CA TRP A 392 18.66 -11.92 -8.97
C TRP A 392 18.25 -12.88 -7.85
N GLU A 393 19.20 -13.40 -7.06
CA GLU A 393 18.90 -14.28 -5.93
C GLU A 393 17.95 -13.63 -4.90
N ARG A 394 18.09 -12.33 -4.66
CA ARG A 394 17.22 -11.58 -3.73
C ARG A 394 15.85 -11.32 -4.33
N ILE A 395 15.78 -10.97 -5.62
CA ILE A 395 14.52 -10.86 -6.36
C ILE A 395 13.74 -12.18 -6.27
N LYS A 396 14.38 -13.32 -6.51
CA LYS A 396 13.73 -14.64 -6.41
C LYS A 396 13.27 -14.98 -4.99
N LYS A 397 13.98 -14.54 -3.95
CA LYS A 397 13.52 -14.70 -2.55
C LYS A 397 12.23 -13.92 -2.29
N SER A 398 12.15 -12.68 -2.78
CA SER A 398 10.91 -11.89 -2.64
C SER A 398 9.77 -12.42 -3.52
N GLU A 399 10.08 -12.96 -4.69
CA GLU A 399 9.10 -13.61 -5.56
C GLU A 399 8.51 -14.85 -4.89
N ALA A 400 9.35 -15.67 -4.24
CA ALA A 400 8.91 -16.84 -3.51
C ALA A 400 7.93 -16.49 -2.38
N GLU A 401 8.16 -15.38 -1.67
CA GLU A 401 7.21 -14.85 -0.68
C GLU A 401 5.88 -14.49 -1.33
N LEU A 402 5.88 -13.68 -2.40
CA LEU A 402 4.65 -13.26 -3.07
C LEU A 402 3.84 -14.43 -3.63
N LEU A 403 4.52 -15.45 -4.17
CA LEU A 403 3.87 -16.67 -4.64
C LEU A 403 3.26 -17.49 -3.49
N ALA A 404 3.88 -17.47 -2.31
CA ALA A 404 3.32 -18.11 -1.12
C ALA A 404 2.10 -17.33 -0.59
N GLU A 405 2.16 -16.00 -0.58
CA GLU A 405 1.03 -15.13 -0.22
C GLU A 405 -0.15 -15.32 -1.18
N LYS A 406 0.12 -15.33 -2.48
CA LYS A 406 -0.88 -15.59 -3.53
C LYS A 406 -1.64 -16.90 -3.27
N LYS A 407 -0.92 -17.99 -2.98
CA LYS A 407 -1.54 -19.29 -2.63
C LYS A 407 -2.37 -19.22 -1.35
N CYS A 408 -1.93 -18.43 -0.37
CA CYS A 408 -2.65 -18.25 0.88
C CYS A 408 -3.97 -17.48 0.71
N VAL A 409 -4.10 -16.66 -0.35
CA VAL A 409 -5.30 -15.87 -0.65
C VAL A 409 -6.09 -16.39 -1.87
N ALA A 410 -5.84 -17.62 -2.32
CA ALA A 410 -6.45 -18.19 -3.53
C ALA A 410 -7.99 -18.16 -3.54
N HIS A 411 -8.62 -18.22 -2.35
CA HIS A 411 -10.07 -18.13 -2.19
C HIS A 411 -10.63 -16.73 -2.46
N LEU A 412 -9.79 -15.70 -2.44
CA LEU A 412 -10.13 -14.30 -2.70
C LEU A 412 -9.77 -13.87 -4.13
N THR A 413 -8.87 -14.59 -4.81
CA THR A 413 -8.43 -14.30 -6.19
C THR A 413 -9.16 -15.13 -7.25
N GLY A 414 -9.97 -16.10 -6.85
CA GLY A 414 -10.68 -17.01 -7.76
C GLY A 414 -9.85 -18.22 -8.22
N GLU A 415 -8.71 -18.49 -7.57
CA GLU A 415 -7.80 -19.61 -7.91
C GLU A 415 -8.09 -20.91 -7.14
N GLY A 416 -9.15 -20.92 -6.32
CA GLY A 416 -9.65 -22.11 -5.63
C GLY A 416 -9.36 -22.08 -4.12
N ASN A 417 -8.91 -23.20 -3.57
CA ASN A 417 -8.70 -23.33 -2.12
C ASN A 417 -7.38 -22.67 -1.68
N ALA A 418 -7.42 -21.94 -0.57
CA ALA A 418 -6.24 -21.37 0.06
C ALA A 418 -5.27 -22.45 0.58
N PHE A 419 -3.97 -22.20 0.40
CA PHE A 419 -2.90 -22.93 1.05
C PHE A 419 -1.86 -21.94 1.57
N CYS A 420 -1.75 -21.82 2.90
CA CYS A 420 -0.88 -20.86 3.57
C CYS A 420 0.36 -21.54 4.13
N ASP A 421 1.51 -21.28 3.52
CA ASP A 421 2.85 -21.65 4.01
C ASP A 421 3.73 -20.40 3.93
N LEU A 422 3.67 -19.57 4.98
CA LEU A 422 4.24 -18.23 5.01
C LEU A 422 5.28 -18.10 6.12
N PRO A 423 6.34 -17.29 5.93
CA PRO A 423 7.19 -16.89 7.03
C PRO A 423 6.41 -16.03 8.02
N GLU A 424 6.58 -16.27 9.33
CA GLU A 424 5.80 -15.58 10.38
C GLU A 424 6.11 -14.07 10.50
N ASP A 425 7.32 -13.64 10.13
CA ASP A 425 7.78 -12.27 10.42
C ASP A 425 8.56 -11.63 9.26
N THR A 426 7.82 -11.15 8.25
CA THR A 426 8.41 -10.31 7.19
C THR A 426 7.70 -8.96 7.03
N MET A 427 6.85 -8.56 7.98
CA MET A 427 6.26 -7.22 7.98
C MET A 427 7.35 -6.18 8.28
N LEU A 428 7.37 -5.06 7.55
CA LEU A 428 8.39 -4.05 7.76
C LEU A 428 8.24 -3.40 9.15
N PRO A 429 9.34 -3.28 9.92
CA PRO A 429 9.31 -2.57 11.18
C PRO A 429 8.79 -1.14 11.00
N GLY A 430 7.83 -0.73 11.82
CA GLY A 430 7.30 0.63 11.81
C GLY A 430 6.00 0.85 11.05
N GLU A 431 5.48 -0.20 10.42
CA GLU A 431 4.20 -0.16 9.72
C GLU A 431 3.06 -0.65 10.61
N VAL A 432 1.87 -0.12 10.35
CA VAL A 432 0.65 -0.35 11.11
C VAL A 432 -0.40 -0.97 10.20
#